data_AF-A0A962CPI5-F1
#
_entry.id   AF-A0A962CPI5-F1
#
_cell.length_a   1.000
_cell.length_b   1.000
_cell.length_c   1.000
_cell.angle_alpha   90.00
_cell.angle_beta   90.00
_cell.angle_gamma   90.00
#
_symmetry.space_group_name_H-M   'P 1'
#
loop_
_entity.id
_entity.type
_entity.pdbx_description
1 polymer ?
#
loop_
_entity_poly.entity_id
_entity_poly.type
_entity_poly.pdbx_seq_one_letter_code
_entity_poly.pdbx_strand_id
1 'polypeptide(L)'
;VIGTLIADRLEGVQLQQVFSVVIVCLAAVMAINPARFHFFKTMPPQPWPSIAGSFIGAISSLIGIGGATLSVPFMSLCGVDMRRAIGSAAALGVVIAVPGTFGFILTGLGEPGRPPFSIGYVNMLAWITILPSSLLAVRAGVWAAHKLPLEVMRRVFAGFLVLVALKMGLGL
;
A
#
# COMPACT_ATOMS: atom_id res chain seq x y z
N VAL A 1 14.81 2.42 8.46
CA VAL A 1 15.88 3.03 9.27
C VAL A 1 16.31 4.40 8.73
N ILE A 2 16.75 4.54 7.47
CA ILE A 2 17.06 5.88 6.90
C ILE A 2 15.78 6.71 6.69
N GLY A 3 14.70 6.10 6.17
CA GLY A 3 13.41 6.79 5.98
C GLY A 3 12.76 7.27 7.28
N THR A 4 12.91 6.53 8.38
CA THR A 4 12.38 6.89 9.70
C THR A 4 13.12 8.09 10.32
N LEU A 5 14.42 8.25 10.02
CA LEU A 5 15.21 9.41 10.49
C LEU A 5 14.86 10.71 9.74
N ILE A 6 14.41 10.58 8.48
CA ILE A 6 13.95 11.71 7.67
C ILE A 6 12.50 12.08 8.02
N ALA A 7 11.67 11.08 8.37
CA ALA A 7 10.28 11.27 8.80
C ALA A 7 10.17 12.14 10.06
N ASP A 8 11.09 11.96 11.00
CA ASP A 8 11.09 12.63 12.29
C ASP A 8 11.35 14.15 12.20
N ARG A 9 11.75 14.65 11.02
CA ARG A 9 12.01 16.07 10.75
C ARG A 9 10.99 16.74 9.83
N LEU A 10 9.98 16.01 9.36
CA LEU A 10 8.98 16.52 8.42
C LEU A 10 7.65 16.76 9.13
N GLU A 11 7.13 17.99 9.03
CA GLU A 11 5.76 18.30 9.47
C GLU A 11 4.74 17.50 8.65
N GLY A 12 3.64 17.07 9.26
CA GLY A 12 2.65 16.19 8.63
C GLY A 12 2.11 16.67 7.27
N VAL A 13 2.07 17.99 7.05
CA VAL A 13 1.67 18.61 5.78
C VAL A 13 2.69 18.34 4.66
N GLN A 14 3.98 18.42 4.95
CA GLN A 14 5.04 18.17 3.96
C GLN A 14 5.07 16.70 3.54
N LEU A 15 4.85 15.80 4.50
CA LEU A 15 4.75 14.36 4.25
C LEU A 15 3.57 14.03 3.32
N GLN A 16 2.42 14.67 3.55
CA GLN A 16 1.21 14.51 2.75
C GLN A 16 1.41 15.00 1.31
N GLN A 17 2.11 16.12 1.11
CA GLN A 17 2.42 16.65 -0.23
C GLN A 17 3.35 15.71 -1.02
N VAL A 18 4.44 15.25 -0.42
CA VAL A 18 5.35 14.28 -1.05
C VAL A 18 4.60 13.02 -1.47
N PHE A 19 3.70 12.53 -0.62
CA PHE A 19 2.91 11.34 -0.93
C PHE A 19 1.92 11.57 -2.08
N SER A 20 1.21 12.69 -2.10
CA SER A 20 0.31 13.02 -3.19
C SER A 20 1.06 13.03 -4.54
N VAL A 21 2.25 13.64 -4.59
CA VAL A 21 3.10 13.65 -5.79
C VAL A 21 3.49 12.23 -6.22
N VAL A 22 3.92 11.38 -5.28
CA VAL A 22 4.29 9.98 -5.59
C VAL A 22 3.10 9.19 -6.11
N ILE A 23 1.92 9.29 -5.50
CA ILE A 23 0.73 8.58 -5.99
C ILE A 23 0.29 9.11 -7.35
N VAL A 24 0.27 10.44 -7.56
CA VAL A 24 -0.06 11.01 -8.87
C VAL A 24 0.88 10.47 -9.94
N CYS A 25 2.18 10.38 -9.63
CA CYS A 25 3.17 9.80 -10.53
C CYS A 25 2.86 8.33 -10.82
N LEU A 26 2.58 7.50 -9.80
CA LEU A 26 2.23 6.09 -9.99
C LEU A 26 0.90 5.91 -10.75
N ALA A 27 -0.09 6.74 -10.45
CA ALA A 27 -1.38 6.76 -11.13
C ALA A 27 -1.21 7.11 -12.61
N ALA A 28 -0.42 8.13 -12.92
CA ALA A 28 -0.07 8.52 -14.28
C ALA A 28 0.65 7.38 -15.00
N VAL A 29 1.63 6.74 -14.35
CA VAL A 29 2.38 5.61 -14.90
C VAL A 29 1.49 4.39 -15.14
N MET A 30 0.49 4.12 -14.31
CA MET A 30 -0.48 3.03 -14.55
C MET A 30 -1.56 3.38 -15.56
N ALA A 31 -1.93 4.66 -15.68
CA ALA A 31 -2.86 5.17 -16.69
C ALA A 31 -2.21 5.17 -18.08
N ILE A 32 -0.92 5.48 -18.17
CA ILE A 32 -0.13 5.39 -19.40
C ILE A 32 0.29 3.93 -19.58
N ASN A 33 -0.56 3.18 -20.27
CA ASN A 33 -0.44 1.76 -20.60
C ASN A 33 1.00 1.18 -20.59
N PRO A 34 1.47 0.54 -19.48
CA PRO A 34 2.78 -0.09 -19.43
C PRO A 34 2.89 -1.32 -20.34
N ALA A 35 1.78 -1.82 -20.91
CA ALA A 35 1.83 -2.86 -21.94
C ALA A 35 2.48 -2.38 -23.26
N ARG A 36 2.60 -1.06 -23.49
CA ARG A 36 3.44 -0.51 -24.56
C ARG A 36 4.88 -0.23 -24.13
N PHE A 37 5.12 -0.15 -22.82
CA PHE A 37 6.42 0.09 -22.23
C PHE A 37 6.90 -1.17 -21.50
N HIS A 38 7.22 -2.22 -22.26
CA HIS A 38 8.17 -3.23 -21.80
C HIS A 38 9.55 -2.55 -21.68
N PHE A 39 9.79 -1.75 -20.64
CA PHE A 39 11.13 -1.23 -20.37
C PHE A 39 12.10 -2.37 -20.05
N PHE A 40 11.60 -3.49 -19.49
CA PHE A 40 12.36 -4.70 -19.25
C PHE A 40 11.50 -5.95 -19.51
N LYS A 41 12.02 -6.88 -20.32
CA LYS A 41 11.38 -8.17 -20.68
C LYS A 41 11.43 -9.19 -19.52
N THR A 42 12.24 -8.90 -18.50
CA THR A 42 12.51 -9.66 -17.27
C THR A 42 12.99 -8.70 -16.19
N MET A 43 12.70 -8.95 -14.90
CA MET A 43 13.24 -8.15 -13.80
C MET A 43 14.75 -7.89 -14.02
N PRO A 44 15.21 -6.63 -14.04
CA PRO A 44 16.63 -6.35 -14.19
C PRO A 44 17.40 -7.06 -13.07
N PRO A 45 18.57 -7.67 -13.38
CA PRO A 45 19.38 -8.32 -12.35
C PRO A 45 19.74 -7.30 -11.26
N GLN A 46 19.95 -7.79 -10.04
CA GLN A 46 20.39 -6.93 -8.94
C GLN A 46 21.58 -6.07 -9.39
N PRO A 47 21.60 -4.77 -9.03
CA PRO A 47 20.97 -4.21 -7.84
C PRO A 47 19.70 -3.35 -8.06
N TRP A 48 19.21 -3.20 -9.29
CA TRP A 48 18.16 -2.22 -9.60
C TRP A 48 16.85 -2.40 -8.81
N PRO A 49 16.31 -3.63 -8.64
CA PRO A 49 15.12 -3.85 -7.81
C PRO A 49 15.34 -3.60 -6.32
N SER A 50 16.56 -3.81 -5.83
CA SER A 50 16.93 -3.57 -4.43
C SER A 50 17.04 -2.08 -4.11
N ILE A 51 17.52 -1.27 -5.05
CA ILE A 51 17.58 0.19 -4.91
C ILE A 51 16.17 0.77 -4.94
N ALA A 52 15.36 0.36 -5.91
CA ALA A 52 13.97 0.81 -5.99
C ALA A 52 13.15 0.33 -4.79
N GLY A 53 13.33 -0.92 -4.34
CA GLY A 53 12.73 -1.45 -3.12
C GLY A 53 13.17 -0.71 -1.86
N SER A 54 14.41 -0.26 -1.78
CA SER A 54 14.91 0.58 -0.67
C SER A 54 14.28 1.97 -0.70
N PHE A 55 14.11 2.57 -1.88
CA PHE A 55 13.46 3.87 -2.05
C PHE A 55 11.96 3.79 -1.70
N ILE A 56 11.28 2.76 -2.19
CA ILE A 56 9.88 2.46 -1.89
C ILE A 56 9.71 2.12 -0.41
N GLY A 57 10.64 1.38 0.19
CA GLY A 57 10.65 1.05 1.62
C GLY A 57 10.87 2.27 2.50
N ALA A 58 11.76 3.19 2.10
CA ALA A 58 11.95 4.46 2.78
C ALA A 58 10.65 5.29 2.73
N ILE A 59 10.06 5.45 1.55
CA ILE A 59 8.79 6.15 1.35
C ILE A 59 7.65 5.47 2.12
N SER A 60 7.54 4.14 2.10
CA SER A 60 6.50 3.41 2.82
C SER A 60 6.65 3.52 4.34
N SER A 61 7.89 3.50 4.85
CA SER A 61 8.16 3.71 6.28
C SER A 61 7.78 5.10 6.78
N LEU A 62 7.86 6.09 5.88
CA LEU A 62 7.44 7.47 6.11
C LEU A 62 5.91 7.59 6.22
N ILE A 63 5.16 6.81 5.44
CA ILE A 63 3.70 7.00 5.26
C ILE A 63 2.87 6.12 6.22
N GLY A 64 3.42 5.01 6.70
CA GLY A 64 2.68 4.04 7.53
C GLY A 64 1.58 3.28 6.79
N ILE A 65 1.25 3.66 5.55
CA ILE A 65 0.44 2.87 4.63
C ILE A 65 1.34 1.74 4.13
N GLY A 66 1.11 0.53 4.64
CA GLY A 66 1.91 -0.66 4.33
C GLY A 66 2.25 -0.75 2.84
N GLY A 67 3.52 -1.00 2.51
CA GLY A 67 4.11 -0.86 1.17
C GLY A 67 3.53 -1.71 0.04
N ALA A 68 2.44 -2.44 0.31
CA ALA A 68 1.65 -3.17 -0.67
C ALA A 68 1.12 -2.26 -1.80
N THR A 69 0.61 -1.07 -1.47
CA THR A 69 0.03 -0.14 -2.48
C THR A 69 1.05 0.34 -3.50
N LEU A 70 2.32 0.51 -3.09
CA LEU A 70 3.43 0.93 -3.95
C LEU A 70 4.08 -0.25 -4.68
N SER A 71 3.99 -1.45 -4.10
CA SER A 71 4.57 -2.67 -4.67
C SER A 71 3.84 -3.13 -5.94
N VAL A 72 2.51 -2.96 -6.02
CA VAL A 72 1.71 -3.31 -7.22
C VAL A 72 2.14 -2.53 -8.48
N PRO A 73 2.16 -1.18 -8.49
CA PRO A 73 2.59 -0.42 -9.67
C PRO A 73 4.05 -0.69 -10.01
N PHE A 74 4.93 -0.82 -9.00
CA PHE A 74 6.33 -1.12 -9.21
C PHE A 74 6.54 -2.47 -9.91
N MET A 75 5.92 -3.55 -9.41
CA MET A 75 6.01 -4.87 -10.03
C MET A 75 5.39 -4.87 -11.44
N SER A 76 4.28 -4.15 -11.64
CA SER A 76 3.69 -3.99 -12.97
C SER A 76 4.62 -3.26 -13.94
N LEU A 77 5.45 -2.33 -13.48
CA LEU A 77 6.46 -1.65 -14.30
C LEU A 77 7.66 -2.54 -14.61
N CYS A 78 7.99 -3.46 -13.70
CA CYS A 78 9.02 -4.47 -13.91
C CYS A 78 8.57 -5.63 -14.81
N GLY A 79 7.40 -5.54 -15.46
CA GLY A 79 6.89 -6.57 -16.37
C GLY A 79 6.29 -7.79 -15.68
N VAL A 80 6.03 -7.74 -14.37
CA VAL A 80 5.31 -8.81 -13.65
C VAL A 80 3.83 -8.73 -14.00
N ASP A 81 3.21 -9.88 -14.27
CA ASP A 81 1.76 -9.97 -14.49
C ASP A 81 1.01 -9.29 -13.35
N MET A 82 0.06 -8.41 -13.68
CA MET A 82 -0.68 -7.63 -12.67
C MET A 82 -1.34 -8.52 -11.60
N ARG A 83 -1.84 -9.71 -11.98
CA ARG A 83 -2.43 -10.66 -11.02
C ARG A 83 -1.39 -11.19 -10.02
N ARG A 84 -0.16 -11.45 -10.48
CA ARG A 84 0.96 -11.85 -9.62
C ARG A 84 1.43 -10.68 -8.76
N ALA A 85 1.54 -9.47 -9.34
CA ALA A 85 1.90 -8.26 -8.61
C ALA A 85 0.93 -7.98 -7.45
N ILE A 86 -0.38 -8.08 -7.68
CA ILE A 86 -1.40 -7.91 -6.64
C ILE A 86 -1.30 -9.01 -5.57
N GLY A 87 -1.13 -10.27 -5.98
CA GLY A 87 -0.97 -11.38 -5.05
C GLY A 87 0.26 -11.24 -4.13
N SER A 88 1.41 -10.89 -4.71
CA SER A 88 2.64 -10.65 -3.97
C SER A 88 2.54 -9.44 -3.04
N ALA A 89 1.91 -8.35 -3.50
CA ALA A 89 1.67 -7.18 -2.66
C ALA A 89 0.73 -7.49 -1.48
N ALA A 90 -0.29 -8.32 -1.67
CA ALA A 90 -1.16 -8.77 -0.58
C ALA A 90 -0.39 -9.58 0.47
N ALA A 91 0.49 -10.47 0.05
CA ALA A 91 1.36 -11.23 0.95
C ALA A 91 2.29 -10.31 1.77
N LEU A 92 2.92 -9.33 1.11
CA LEU A 92 3.72 -8.29 1.78
C LEU A 92 2.89 -7.52 2.81
N GLY A 93 1.64 -7.19 2.48
CA GLY A 93 0.71 -6.53 3.40
C GLY A 93 0.47 -7.31 4.68
N VAL A 94 0.28 -8.64 4.59
CA VAL A 94 0.11 -9.51 5.76
C VAL A 94 1.38 -9.55 6.60
N VAL A 95 2.54 -9.70 5.96
CA VAL A 95 3.85 -9.72 6.65
C VAL A 95 4.13 -8.41 7.40
N ILE A 96 3.64 -7.28 6.90
CA ILE A 96 3.76 -5.97 7.56
C ILE A 96 2.69 -5.78 8.66
N ALA A 97 1.45 -6.21 8.41
CA ALA A 97 0.33 -6.01 9.31
C ALA A 97 0.46 -6.79 10.62
N VAL A 98 1.02 -8.01 10.59
CA VAL A 98 1.14 -8.86 11.78
C VAL A 98 2.07 -8.22 12.83
N PRO A 99 3.35 -7.88 12.53
CA PRO A 99 4.22 -7.19 13.49
C PRO A 99 3.69 -5.82 13.90
N GLY A 100 3.07 -5.07 12.97
CA GLY A 100 2.46 -3.77 13.28
C GLY A 100 1.35 -3.89 14.33
N THR A 101 0.49 -4.90 14.20
CA THR A 101 -0.57 -5.20 15.17
C THR A 101 0.02 -5.55 16.54
N PHE A 102 1.05 -6.40 16.58
CA PHE A 102 1.75 -6.71 17.83
C PHE A 102 2.39 -5.47 18.46
N GLY A 103 2.99 -4.59 17.65
CA GLY A 103 3.54 -3.32 18.10
C GLY A 103 2.47 -2.43 18.75
N PHE A 104 1.31 -2.26 18.09
CA PHE A 104 0.18 -1.48 18.62
C PHE A 104 -0.45 -2.08 19.88
N ILE A 105 -0.45 -3.41 20.00
CA ILE A 105 -0.86 -4.07 21.24
C ILE A 105 0.13 -3.68 22.34
N LEU A 106 1.43 -3.90 22.14
CA LEU A 106 2.47 -3.67 23.14
C LEU A 106 2.56 -2.19 23.57
N THR A 107 2.49 -1.25 22.65
CA THR A 107 2.60 0.19 22.96
C THR A 107 1.34 0.75 23.62
N GLY A 108 0.18 0.12 23.44
CA GLY A 108 -1.07 0.57 24.07
C GLY A 108 -1.34 -0.06 25.43
N LEU A 109 -0.49 -0.96 25.93
CA LEU A 109 -0.64 -1.60 27.24
C LEU A 109 -0.29 -0.61 28.36
N GLY A 110 -1.26 0.18 28.81
CA GLY A 110 -1.09 1.08 29.95
C GLY A 110 -1.87 2.38 29.85
N GLU A 111 -2.28 2.76 28.64
CA GLU A 111 -2.93 4.05 28.40
C GLU A 111 -4.28 4.23 29.13
N PRO A 112 -4.47 5.31 29.91
CA PRO A 112 -5.76 5.67 30.48
C PRO A 112 -6.71 6.23 29.39
N GLY A 113 -8.01 5.90 29.47
CA GLY A 113 -9.03 6.40 28.53
C GLY A 113 -9.36 5.49 27.33
N ARG A 114 -8.96 4.20 27.37
CA ARG A 114 -9.23 3.24 26.29
C ARG A 114 -10.72 2.89 26.17
N PRO A 115 -11.27 2.74 24.95
CA PRO A 115 -12.62 2.22 24.76
C PRO A 115 -12.78 0.83 25.38
N PRO A 116 -13.98 0.45 25.87
CA PRO A 116 -14.20 -0.88 26.43
C PRO A 116 -13.85 -1.97 25.40
N PHE A 117 -13.33 -3.10 25.88
CA PHE A 117 -12.86 -4.24 25.07
C PHE A 117 -11.62 -3.97 24.17
N SER A 118 -10.71 -3.09 24.57
CA SER A 118 -9.46 -2.83 23.82
C SER A 118 -8.26 -3.59 24.42
N ILE A 119 -7.46 -4.25 23.57
CA ILE A 119 -6.17 -4.85 23.92
C ILE A 119 -5.08 -3.97 23.31
N GLY A 120 -4.41 -3.18 24.16
CA GLY A 120 -3.56 -2.09 23.69
C GLY A 120 -4.34 -1.06 22.90
N TYR A 121 -3.82 -0.65 21.74
CA TYR A 121 -4.53 0.20 20.78
C TYR A 121 -5.51 -0.56 19.86
N VAL A 122 -5.60 -1.89 19.97
CA VAL A 122 -6.47 -2.71 19.14
C VAL A 122 -7.81 -2.93 19.83
N ASN A 123 -8.88 -2.34 19.30
CA ASN A 123 -10.22 -2.54 19.84
C ASN A 123 -10.82 -3.87 19.33
N MET A 124 -11.12 -4.81 20.22
CA MET A 124 -11.64 -6.13 19.84
C MET A 124 -13.04 -6.06 19.23
N LEU A 125 -13.87 -5.11 19.66
CA LEU A 125 -15.21 -4.93 19.10
C LEU A 125 -15.14 -4.44 17.65
N ALA A 126 -14.27 -3.47 17.37
CA ALA A 126 -13.97 -3.01 16.02
C ALA A 126 -13.38 -4.14 15.17
N TRP A 127 -12.48 -4.96 15.74
CA TRP A 127 -11.88 -6.09 15.04
C TRP A 127 -12.92 -7.14 14.64
N ILE A 128 -13.82 -7.53 15.55
CA ILE A 128 -14.89 -8.51 15.29
C ILE A 128 -15.90 -8.02 14.25
N THR A 129 -16.14 -6.71 14.14
CA THR A 129 -17.09 -6.14 13.18
C THR A 129 -16.46 -5.92 11.80
N ILE A 130 -15.21 -5.43 11.76
CA ILE A 130 -14.50 -5.11 10.52
C ILE A 130 -13.95 -6.37 9.83
N LEU A 131 -13.50 -7.38 10.58
CA LEU A 131 -12.98 -8.61 9.98
C LEU A 131 -13.96 -9.32 9.04
N PRO A 132 -15.17 -9.72 9.47
CA PRO A 132 -16.08 -10.48 8.63
C PRO A 132 -16.55 -9.68 7.41
N SER A 133 -16.81 -8.37 7.60
CA SER A 133 -17.18 -7.48 6.49
C SER A 133 -16.03 -7.34 5.47
N SER A 134 -14.79 -7.20 5.95
CA SER A 134 -13.60 -7.17 5.09
C SER A 134 -13.36 -8.50 4.38
N LEU A 135 -13.52 -9.65 5.05
CA LEU A 135 -13.38 -10.98 4.42
C LEU A 135 -14.41 -11.21 3.31
N LEU A 136 -15.65 -10.74 3.48
CA LEU A 136 -16.67 -10.78 2.44
C LEU A 136 -16.29 -9.88 1.25
N ALA A 137 -15.83 -8.66 1.52
CA ALA A 137 -15.36 -7.74 0.49
C ALA A 137 -14.15 -8.29 -0.28
N VAL A 138 -13.20 -8.93 0.40
CA VAL A 138 -12.03 -9.57 -0.21
C VAL A 138 -12.47 -10.70 -1.15
N ARG A 139 -13.43 -11.55 -0.74
CA ARG A 139 -13.96 -12.61 -1.62
C ARG A 139 -14.58 -12.04 -2.90
N ALA A 140 -15.39 -10.98 -2.78
CA ALA A 140 -15.96 -10.29 -3.94
C ALA A 140 -14.87 -9.69 -4.84
N GLY A 141 -13.85 -9.07 -4.25
CA GLY A 141 -12.72 -8.49 -4.97
C GLY A 141 -11.89 -9.53 -5.72
N VAL A 142 -11.57 -10.67 -5.09
CA VAL A 142 -10.83 -11.78 -5.72
C VAL A 142 -11.64 -12.39 -6.87
N TRP A 143 -12.94 -12.57 -6.68
CA TRP A 143 -13.82 -13.07 -7.74
C TRP A 143 -13.87 -12.13 -8.94
N ALA A 144 -14.02 -10.82 -8.70
CA ALA A 144 -13.97 -9.80 -9.75
C ALA A 144 -12.62 -9.79 -10.46
N ALA A 145 -11.50 -9.87 -9.72
CA ALA A 145 -10.16 -9.89 -10.27
C ALA A 145 -9.90 -11.10 -11.19
N HIS A 146 -10.54 -12.25 -10.92
CA HIS A 146 -10.41 -13.43 -11.77
C HIS A 146 -11.22 -13.32 -13.07
N LYS A 147 -12.40 -12.70 -13.03
CA LYS A 147 -13.30 -12.55 -14.18
C LYS A 147 -12.97 -11.36 -15.10
N LEU A 148 -12.36 -10.31 -14.56
CA LEU A 148 -12.07 -9.10 -15.34
C LEU A 148 -10.84 -9.28 -16.24
N PRO A 149 -10.87 -8.71 -17.46
CA PRO A 149 -9.68 -8.64 -18.31
C PRO A 149 -8.62 -7.74 -17.67
N LEU A 150 -7.35 -8.04 -17.94
CA LEU A 150 -6.20 -7.39 -17.33
C LEU A 150 -6.24 -5.86 -17.47
N GLU A 151 -6.72 -5.37 -18.62
CA GLU A 151 -6.83 -3.93 -18.90
C GLU A 151 -7.83 -3.22 -17.99
N VAL A 152 -8.97 -3.84 -17.70
CA VAL A 152 -9.99 -3.25 -16.83
C VAL A 152 -9.47 -3.20 -15.39
N MET A 153 -8.83 -4.28 -14.93
CA MET A 153 -8.22 -4.31 -13.60
C MET A 153 -7.16 -3.22 -13.42
N ARG A 154 -6.35 -2.97 -14.47
CA ARG A 154 -5.38 -1.87 -14.49
C ARG A 154 -6.05 -0.50 -14.40
N ARG A 155 -7.08 -0.23 -15.21
CA ARG A 155 -7.79 1.05 -15.19
C ARG A 155 -8.46 1.32 -13.85
N VAL A 156 -9.08 0.30 -13.26
CA VAL A 156 -9.70 0.41 -11.92
C VAL A 156 -8.67 0.77 -10.87
N PHE A 157 -7.50 0.11 -10.88
CA PHE A 157 -6.44 0.41 -9.92
C PHE A 157 -5.82 1.80 -10.15
N ALA A 158 -5.63 2.21 -11.41
CA ALA A 158 -5.18 3.56 -11.74
C ALA A 158 -6.19 4.62 -11.23
N GLY A 159 -7.49 4.39 -11.45
CA GLY A 159 -8.56 5.24 -10.92
C GLY A 159 -8.56 5.31 -9.39
N PHE A 160 -8.34 4.18 -8.72
CA PHE A 160 -8.18 4.14 -7.27
C PHE A 160 -6.98 4.99 -6.80
N LEU A 161 -5.81 4.87 -7.46
CA LEU A 161 -4.65 5.71 -7.13
C LEU A 161 -4.96 7.20 -7.33
N VAL A 162 -5.65 7.59 -8.42
CA VAL A 162 -6.09 8.98 -8.63
C VAL A 162 -6.99 9.45 -7.48
N LEU A 163 -7.95 8.64 -7.05
CA LEU A 163 -8.82 8.98 -5.92
C LEU A 163 -8.04 9.17 -4.62
N VAL A 164 -7.08 8.29 -4.32
CA VAL A 164 -6.22 8.42 -3.13
C VAL A 164 -5.36 9.68 -3.23
N ALA A 165 -4.78 9.95 -4.39
CA ALA A 165 -4.00 11.16 -4.65
C ALA A 165 -4.83 12.43 -4.44
N LEU A 166 -6.08 12.46 -4.93
CA LEU A 166 -6.99 13.58 -4.75
C LEU A 166 -7.40 13.74 -3.28
N LYS A 167 -7.75 12.65 -2.60
CA LYS A 167 -8.09 12.67 -1.17
C LYS A 167 -6.95 13.29 -0.35
N MET A 168 -5.72 12.86 -0.60
CA MET A 168 -4.56 13.39 0.14
C MET A 168 -4.06 14.73 -0.37
N GLY A 169 -4.21 15.07 -1.65
CA GLY A 169 -3.84 16.38 -2.18
C GLY A 169 -4.80 17.50 -1.76
N LEU A 170 -6.11 17.20 -1.72
CA LEU A 170 -7.16 18.15 -1.34
C LEU A 170 -7.40 18.21 0.18
N GLY A 171 -6.76 17.33 0.96
CA GLY A 171 -6.87 17.32 2.41
C GLY A 171 -8.25 16.92 2.95
N LEU A 172 -9.02 16.16 2.16
CA LEU A 172 -10.31 15.58 2.56
C LEU A 172 -10.15 14.38 3.51
#